data_AF-A0A2E5S3Z3-F1
#
_entry.id   AF-A0A2E5S3Z3-F1
#
_cell.length_a   1.000
_cell.length_b   1.000
_cell.length_c   1.000
_cell.angle_alpha   90.00
_cell.angle_beta   90.00
_cell.angle_gamma   90.00
#
_symmetry.space_group_name_H-M   'P 1'
#
loop_
_entity.id
_entity.type
_entity.pdbx_description
1 polymer ?
#
loop_
_entity_poly.entity_id
_entity_poly.type
_entity_poly.pdbx_seq_one_letter_code
_entity_poly.pdbx_strand_id
1 'polypeptide(L)'
;MAEGKKRSQAANRNPAVRTRNWRPEDIPALVELQKRVYSSAYEEGMYGARVFELELAAFPEGQFLAELDGKIVGYTATLIVNLERDTYYTFVEITGNGTFTTHNPAGDTLYGADMAVDPEYRGMGVAPKLYAERKRLLRRFNLRRMIAGGRLPGYRSHAGKLTPEQYVERVVAGELQDPTLTPQLRVGYHVKEIYMDYSKDLESLNYATLIEYINPAYKPERHRISSAPVTNPVRKIRICAAQYFMRPIQSLDEFVRQVDFYVDTANEYHCHFLVFPELFTAQLFLILAPETDDREAMRRLAGFTESYIEIFKQRAKETGIFIIGGSHPIIAPDGIRNVAHLFTPDGAVFTQDKLHITPSERKYYNMIPGEGLRVFDTGMARIGIQICYDVEFPELARMQTFAGMETLFVPFSTEHRKAYLRVRFSAQARSIENWLYTVLAGNVGNLPQVKSFLINYGQSAILTPSDHPFPNEAVLSEAEPNTETVVISEVDLSDLQRQREYGSVRPLRDRRIDMYEIHSKIDIERIKVY
;
A
#
# COMPACT_ATOMS: atom_id res chain seq x y z
N MET A 1 -78.86 11.21 -6.08
CA MET A 1 -78.59 10.01 -5.26
C MET A 1 -78.25 8.87 -6.21
N ALA A 2 -77.15 8.14 -6.13
CA ALA A 2 -75.92 8.22 -5.36
C ALA A 2 -74.82 7.49 -6.16
N GLU A 3 -73.61 7.98 -5.98
CA GLU A 3 -72.28 7.54 -6.39
C GLU A 3 -72.08 6.07 -6.82
N GLY A 4 -71.62 5.90 -8.06
CA GLY A 4 -70.99 4.67 -8.55
C GLY A 4 -69.46 4.74 -8.42
N LYS A 5 -68.92 3.82 -7.61
CA LYS A 5 -67.50 3.57 -7.32
C LYS A 5 -66.55 3.71 -8.53
N LYS A 6 -65.66 4.71 -8.50
CA LYS A 6 -64.32 4.64 -9.12
C LYS A 6 -63.29 4.39 -8.03
N ARG A 7 -63.00 3.12 -7.72
CA ARG A 7 -61.76 2.75 -7.03
C ARG A 7 -60.64 2.85 -8.05
N SER A 8 -59.80 3.87 -7.92
CA SER A 8 -58.52 3.95 -8.60
C SER A 8 -57.66 2.76 -8.17
N GLN A 9 -57.20 1.99 -9.15
CA GLN A 9 -56.04 1.12 -8.99
C GLN A 9 -54.81 2.00 -8.78
N ALA A 10 -54.54 2.38 -7.53
CA ALA A 10 -53.21 2.80 -7.14
C ALA A 10 -52.32 1.56 -7.21
N ALA A 11 -51.56 1.44 -8.30
CA ALA A 11 -50.55 0.42 -8.48
C ALA A 11 -49.56 0.51 -7.32
N ASN A 12 -49.53 -0.54 -6.51
CA ASN A 12 -48.55 -0.79 -5.47
C ASN A 12 -47.18 -1.04 -6.14
N ARG A 13 -46.51 0.02 -6.62
CA ARG A 13 -45.13 -0.06 -7.09
C ARG A 13 -44.23 0.03 -5.87
N ASN A 14 -43.93 -1.13 -5.29
CA ASN A 14 -42.78 -1.26 -4.40
C ASN A 14 -41.56 -0.74 -5.20
N PRO A 15 -40.85 0.30 -4.75
CA PRO A 15 -39.75 0.86 -5.52
C PRO A 15 -38.70 -0.23 -5.76
N ALA A 16 -38.35 -0.46 -7.02
CA ALA A 16 -37.46 -1.55 -7.40
C ALA A 16 -36.01 -1.11 -7.19
N VAL A 17 -35.28 -1.79 -6.31
CA VAL A 17 -33.83 -1.60 -6.12
C VAL A 17 -33.13 -1.70 -7.48
N ARG A 18 -32.34 -0.71 -7.86
CA ARG A 18 -31.54 -0.68 -9.10
C ARG A 18 -30.06 -0.87 -8.77
N THR A 19 -29.32 -1.48 -9.68
CA THR A 19 -27.86 -1.65 -9.56
C THR A 19 -27.16 -0.91 -10.69
N ARG A 20 -26.01 -0.32 -10.40
CA ARG A 20 -25.12 0.33 -11.38
C ARG A 20 -23.69 0.36 -10.88
N ASN A 21 -22.72 0.64 -11.75
CA ASN A 21 -21.35 0.88 -11.35
C ASN A 21 -21.22 2.17 -10.52
N TRP A 22 -20.19 2.22 -9.69
CA TRP A 22 -19.81 3.43 -8.95
C TRP A 22 -19.37 4.55 -9.90
N ARG A 23 -19.45 5.77 -9.39
CA ARG A 23 -18.87 6.99 -9.96
C ARG A 23 -18.08 7.70 -8.85
N PRO A 24 -17.11 8.54 -9.21
CA PRO A 24 -16.37 9.32 -8.21
C PRO A 24 -17.28 10.10 -7.26
N GLU A 25 -18.39 10.65 -7.77
CA GLU A 25 -19.37 11.39 -6.97
C GLU A 25 -20.11 10.54 -5.90
N ASP A 26 -20.09 9.22 -6.02
CA ASP A 26 -20.76 8.31 -5.08
C ASP A 26 -19.92 8.03 -3.83
N ILE A 27 -18.61 8.24 -3.90
CA ILE A 27 -17.64 7.83 -2.88
C ILE A 27 -17.98 8.35 -1.48
N PRO A 28 -18.35 9.64 -1.28
CA PRO A 28 -18.75 10.12 0.04
C PRO A 28 -19.92 9.33 0.64
N ALA A 29 -20.91 8.95 -0.17
CA ALA A 29 -22.06 8.17 0.28
C ALA A 29 -21.71 6.70 0.54
N LEU A 30 -20.75 6.13 -0.21
CA LEU A 30 -20.23 4.78 0.02
C LEU A 30 -19.47 4.68 1.35
N VAL A 31 -18.63 5.67 1.66
CA VAL A 31 -17.90 5.77 2.94
C VAL A 31 -18.88 5.84 4.10
N GLU A 32 -19.90 6.70 4.02
CA GLU A 32 -20.91 6.82 5.08
C GLU A 32 -21.73 5.54 5.25
N LEU A 33 -22.08 4.87 4.15
CA LEU A 33 -22.74 3.57 4.22
C LEU A 33 -21.85 2.50 4.86
N GLN A 34 -20.56 2.46 4.52
CA GLN A 34 -19.60 1.51 5.09
C GLN A 34 -19.46 1.71 6.61
N LYS A 35 -19.31 2.97 7.07
CA LYS A 35 -19.30 3.33 8.49
C LYS A 35 -20.54 2.84 9.23
N ARG A 36 -21.74 3.02 8.65
CA ARG A 36 -22.99 2.54 9.25
C ARG A 36 -23.05 1.02 9.36
N VAL A 37 -22.50 0.29 8.38
CA VAL A 37 -22.57 -1.18 8.32
C VAL A 37 -21.52 -1.83 9.23
N TYR A 38 -20.33 -1.25 9.33
CA TYR A 38 -19.17 -1.83 10.05
C TYR A 38 -18.75 -1.04 11.30
N SER A 39 -19.70 -0.35 11.96
CA SER A 39 -19.44 0.56 13.09
C SER A 39 -18.70 -0.04 14.29
N SER A 40 -18.63 -1.37 14.43
CA SER A 40 -17.87 -2.09 15.46
C SER A 40 -16.45 -2.53 15.04
N ALA A 41 -16.12 -2.46 13.75
CA ALA A 41 -14.85 -2.89 13.15
C ALA A 41 -14.10 -1.74 12.43
N TYR A 42 -14.55 -0.50 12.64
CA TYR A 42 -14.01 0.68 11.97
C TYR A 42 -12.67 1.10 12.61
N GLU A 43 -11.57 0.57 12.10
CA GLU A 43 -10.25 1.20 12.27
C GLU A 43 -10.12 2.30 11.20
N GLU A 44 -9.88 3.54 11.64
CA GLU A 44 -9.94 4.77 10.82
C GLU A 44 -9.00 4.80 9.58
N GLY A 45 -8.16 3.77 9.36
CA GLY A 45 -7.18 3.73 8.27
C GLY A 45 -7.52 2.85 7.06
N MET A 46 -8.38 1.82 7.16
CA MET A 46 -8.58 0.84 6.07
C MET A 46 -9.70 1.19 5.08
N TYR A 47 -10.53 2.20 5.38
CA TYR A 47 -11.90 2.29 4.84
C TYR A 47 -12.38 3.75 4.65
N GLY A 48 -11.49 4.63 4.19
CA GLY A 48 -11.76 6.03 3.86
C GLY A 48 -12.06 6.24 2.36
N ALA A 49 -12.45 7.47 1.99
CA ALA A 49 -12.76 7.84 0.59
C ALA A 49 -11.65 7.43 -0.39
N ARG A 50 -10.40 7.59 0.05
CA ARG A 50 -9.20 7.19 -0.68
C ARG A 50 -9.19 5.72 -1.12
N VAL A 51 -9.61 4.80 -0.25
CA VAL A 51 -9.60 3.37 -0.58
C VAL A 51 -10.62 3.09 -1.69
N PHE A 52 -11.83 3.65 -1.59
CA PHE A 52 -12.82 3.57 -2.66
C PHE A 52 -12.36 4.19 -3.98
N GLU A 53 -11.61 5.29 -3.93
CA GLU A 53 -11.00 5.90 -5.14
C GLU A 53 -10.00 4.94 -5.79
N LEU A 54 -9.14 4.30 -4.99
CA LEU A 54 -8.16 3.33 -5.48
C LEU A 54 -8.83 2.07 -6.03
N GLU A 55 -9.85 1.54 -5.35
CA GLU A 55 -10.67 0.42 -5.83
C GLU A 55 -11.35 0.75 -7.17
N LEU A 56 -11.95 1.94 -7.27
CA LEU A 56 -12.62 2.43 -8.46
C LEU A 56 -11.63 2.61 -9.61
N ALA A 57 -10.45 3.15 -9.35
CA ALA A 57 -9.39 3.33 -10.34
C ALA A 57 -8.82 1.98 -10.81
N ALA A 58 -8.65 1.01 -9.92
CA ALA A 58 -8.08 -0.29 -10.22
C ALA A 58 -9.01 -1.16 -11.07
N PHE A 59 -10.32 -1.18 -10.79
CA PHE A 59 -11.28 -1.95 -11.56
C PHE A 59 -12.68 -1.31 -11.61
N PRO A 60 -12.91 -0.30 -12.46
CA PRO A 60 -14.18 0.43 -12.49
C PRO A 60 -15.41 -0.44 -12.74
N GLU A 61 -15.29 -1.44 -13.62
CA GLU A 61 -16.38 -2.36 -13.94
C GLU A 61 -16.69 -3.33 -12.80
N GLY A 62 -15.74 -3.50 -11.87
CA GLY A 62 -15.80 -4.37 -10.69
C GLY A 62 -16.65 -3.86 -9.55
N GLN A 63 -16.90 -2.55 -9.51
CA GLN A 63 -17.50 -1.89 -8.36
C GLN A 63 -18.96 -1.54 -8.66
N PHE A 64 -19.90 -2.06 -7.87
CA PHE A 64 -21.33 -1.82 -8.05
C PHE A 64 -21.99 -1.30 -6.78
N LEU A 65 -22.98 -0.44 -6.95
CA LEU A 65 -23.85 0.01 -5.90
C LEU A 65 -25.31 -0.36 -6.20
N ALA A 66 -26.12 -0.36 -5.15
CA ALA A 66 -27.55 -0.55 -5.19
C ALA A 66 -28.25 0.73 -4.72
N GLU A 67 -29.22 1.19 -5.49
CA GLU A 67 -30.01 2.38 -5.23
C GLU A 67 -31.49 2.06 -5.04
N LEU A 68 -32.10 2.73 -4.07
CA LEU A 68 -33.53 2.75 -3.86
C LEU A 68 -33.97 4.19 -3.62
N ASP A 69 -34.92 4.68 -4.43
CA ASP A 69 -35.43 6.06 -4.36
C ASP A 69 -34.33 7.15 -4.34
N GLY A 70 -33.29 6.94 -5.16
CA GLY A 70 -32.15 7.86 -5.28
C GLY A 70 -31.14 7.79 -4.13
N LYS A 71 -31.33 6.91 -3.15
CA LYS A 71 -30.38 6.66 -2.06
C LYS A 71 -29.57 5.41 -2.34
N ILE A 72 -28.27 5.48 -2.07
CA ILE A 72 -27.39 4.30 -2.08
C ILE A 72 -27.68 3.48 -0.81
N VAL A 73 -28.13 2.24 -0.99
CA VAL A 73 -28.58 1.33 0.08
C VAL A 73 -27.72 0.07 0.19
N GLY A 74 -26.73 -0.08 -0.68
CA GLY A 74 -25.79 -1.18 -0.67
C GLY A 74 -24.69 -0.99 -1.70
N TYR A 75 -23.56 -1.68 -1.53
CA TYR A 75 -22.53 -1.78 -2.54
C TYR A 75 -21.80 -3.12 -2.48
N THR A 76 -21.03 -3.38 -3.53
CA THR A 76 -20.05 -4.43 -3.58
C THR A 76 -18.77 -3.95 -4.25
N ALA A 77 -17.64 -4.35 -3.69
CA ALA A 77 -16.32 -4.18 -4.29
C ALA A 77 -15.73 -5.53 -4.73
N THR A 78 -15.13 -5.59 -5.93
CA THR A 78 -14.51 -6.82 -6.47
C THR A 78 -13.25 -6.52 -7.26
N LEU A 79 -12.36 -7.51 -7.38
CA LEU A 79 -11.19 -7.48 -8.25
C LEU A 79 -10.96 -8.85 -8.89
N ILE A 80 -10.30 -8.89 -10.06
CA ILE A 80 -9.87 -10.13 -10.69
C ILE A 80 -8.46 -10.43 -10.17
N VAL A 81 -8.23 -11.67 -9.77
CA VAL A 81 -6.94 -12.14 -9.26
C VAL A 81 -6.65 -13.53 -9.82
N ASN A 82 -5.39 -13.95 -9.67
CA ASN A 82 -5.00 -15.33 -9.88
C ASN A 82 -4.64 -15.92 -8.50
N LEU A 83 -5.33 -16.98 -8.10
CA LEU A 83 -5.11 -17.61 -6.80
C LEU A 83 -4.67 -19.04 -7.01
N GLU A 84 -3.49 -19.37 -6.51
CA GLU A 84 -2.98 -20.74 -6.54
C GLU A 84 -3.90 -21.68 -5.78
N ARG A 85 -3.92 -22.95 -6.20
CA ARG A 85 -4.62 -23.97 -5.41
C ARG A 85 -3.82 -24.22 -4.14
N ASP A 86 -4.55 -24.45 -3.05
CA ASP A 86 -4.00 -24.93 -1.77
C ASP A 86 -2.97 -24.00 -1.12
N THR A 87 -2.99 -22.71 -1.49
CA THR A 87 -2.20 -21.64 -0.85
C THR A 87 -3.09 -20.78 0.04
N TYR A 88 -2.61 -20.49 1.25
CA TYR A 88 -3.24 -19.56 2.16
C TYR A 88 -2.92 -18.12 1.75
N TYR A 89 -3.96 -17.29 1.64
CA TYR A 89 -3.84 -15.86 1.38
C TYR A 89 -4.73 -15.10 2.37
N THR A 90 -4.19 -14.02 2.93
CA THR A 90 -4.95 -13.08 3.78
C THR A 90 -5.74 -12.07 2.94
N PHE A 91 -6.71 -11.39 3.56
CA PHE A 91 -7.42 -10.28 2.91
C PHE A 91 -6.45 -9.22 2.38
N VAL A 92 -5.45 -8.84 3.18
CA VAL A 92 -4.47 -7.79 2.85
C VAL A 92 -3.64 -8.18 1.63
N GLU A 93 -3.17 -9.44 1.56
CA GLU A 93 -2.40 -9.93 0.41
C GLU A 93 -3.24 -10.03 -0.86
N ILE A 94 -4.50 -10.46 -0.77
CA ILE A 94 -5.37 -10.60 -1.95
C ILE A 94 -5.75 -9.24 -2.50
N THR A 95 -5.99 -8.25 -1.64
CA THR A 95 -6.53 -6.93 -2.02
C THR A 95 -5.49 -5.84 -2.13
N GLY A 96 -4.25 -6.09 -1.73
CA GLY A 96 -3.25 -5.02 -1.63
C GLY A 96 -3.60 -4.02 -0.52
N ASN A 97 -4.00 -4.53 0.64
CA ASN A 97 -4.51 -3.74 1.76
C ASN A 97 -5.74 -2.87 1.38
N GLY A 98 -6.72 -3.45 0.69
CA GLY A 98 -7.95 -2.76 0.26
C GLY A 98 -7.79 -1.87 -0.99
N THR A 99 -6.57 -1.52 -1.41
CA THR A 99 -6.34 -0.58 -2.53
C THR A 99 -6.50 -1.20 -3.93
N PHE A 100 -6.67 -2.52 -4.01
CA PHE A 100 -6.77 -3.34 -5.23
C PHE A 100 -5.54 -3.28 -6.14
N THR A 101 -4.36 -3.00 -5.58
CA THR A 101 -3.07 -3.03 -6.28
C THR A 101 -2.71 -4.38 -6.89
N THR A 102 -3.38 -5.44 -6.46
CA THR A 102 -3.27 -6.83 -6.91
C THR A 102 -4.19 -7.19 -8.08
N HIS A 103 -5.04 -6.26 -8.52
CA HIS A 103 -6.00 -6.49 -9.60
C HIS A 103 -5.27 -6.93 -10.88
N ASN A 104 -5.63 -8.10 -11.38
CA ASN A 104 -5.07 -8.70 -12.58
C ASN A 104 -6.20 -9.02 -13.58
N PRO A 105 -6.40 -8.22 -14.63
CA PRO A 105 -7.39 -8.48 -15.67
C PRO A 105 -7.21 -9.83 -16.41
N ALA A 106 -6.02 -10.42 -16.35
CA ALA A 106 -5.71 -11.73 -16.94
C ALA A 106 -5.92 -12.91 -15.97
N GLY A 107 -6.32 -12.65 -14.71
CA GLY A 107 -6.59 -13.68 -13.72
C GLY A 107 -7.81 -14.54 -14.05
N ASP A 108 -7.98 -15.65 -13.34
CA ASP A 108 -9.06 -16.61 -13.56
C ASP A 108 -10.18 -16.56 -12.49
N THR A 109 -9.99 -15.75 -11.45
CA THR A 109 -10.83 -15.73 -10.26
C THR A 109 -11.32 -14.31 -9.98
N LEU A 110 -12.65 -14.15 -9.82
CA LEU A 110 -13.23 -12.91 -9.29
C LEU A 110 -13.20 -12.97 -7.76
N TYR A 111 -12.45 -12.09 -7.11
CA TYR A 111 -12.45 -12.01 -5.66
C TYR A 111 -13.45 -10.94 -5.18
N GLY A 112 -14.35 -11.33 -4.29
CA GLY A 112 -15.33 -10.46 -3.65
C GLY A 112 -14.77 -9.83 -2.39
N ALA A 113 -14.18 -8.64 -2.50
CA ALA A 113 -13.46 -7.98 -1.42
C ALA A 113 -14.39 -7.40 -0.36
N ASP A 114 -15.46 -6.70 -0.76
CA ASP A 114 -16.40 -6.09 0.21
C ASP A 114 -17.85 -6.15 -0.29
N MET A 115 -18.80 -6.26 0.64
CA MET A 115 -20.24 -6.13 0.40
C MET A 115 -20.94 -5.54 1.62
N ALA A 116 -21.41 -4.30 1.48
CA ALA A 116 -22.19 -3.62 2.50
C ALA A 116 -23.65 -3.47 2.05
N VAL A 117 -24.59 -3.72 2.97
CA VAL A 117 -26.02 -3.43 2.78
C VAL A 117 -26.51 -2.70 4.01
N ASP A 118 -27.13 -1.53 3.77
CA ASP A 118 -27.66 -0.67 4.82
C ASP A 118 -28.62 -1.47 5.72
N PRO A 119 -28.44 -1.46 7.06
CA PRO A 119 -29.27 -2.24 7.98
C PRO A 119 -30.77 -2.04 7.81
N GLU A 120 -31.22 -0.82 7.49
CA GLU A 120 -32.65 -0.50 7.32
C GLU A 120 -33.25 -1.12 6.06
N TYR A 121 -32.41 -1.49 5.09
CA TYR A 121 -32.81 -2.02 3.78
C TYR A 121 -32.53 -3.52 3.64
N ARG A 122 -32.12 -4.19 4.73
CA ARG A 122 -31.96 -5.65 4.77
C ARG A 122 -33.32 -6.34 4.57
N GLY A 123 -33.31 -7.48 3.88
CA GLY A 123 -34.54 -8.20 3.52
C GLY A 123 -35.28 -7.65 2.28
N MET A 124 -34.89 -6.48 1.76
CA MET A 124 -35.51 -5.88 0.55
C MET A 124 -34.90 -6.38 -0.77
N GLY A 125 -34.12 -7.47 -0.75
CA GLY A 125 -33.51 -8.05 -1.95
C GLY A 125 -32.30 -7.29 -2.52
N VAL A 126 -31.67 -6.40 -1.73
CA VAL A 126 -30.46 -5.65 -2.13
C VAL A 126 -29.26 -6.58 -2.39
N ALA A 127 -28.85 -7.39 -1.40
CA ALA A 127 -27.71 -8.30 -1.54
C ALA A 127 -27.84 -9.27 -2.74
N PRO A 128 -28.98 -9.95 -2.97
CA PRO A 128 -29.16 -10.79 -4.16
C PRO A 128 -28.90 -10.08 -5.49
N LYS A 129 -29.26 -8.78 -5.61
CA LYS A 129 -28.99 -7.98 -6.81
C LYS A 129 -27.51 -7.68 -6.98
N LEU A 130 -26.81 -7.33 -5.90
CA LEU A 130 -25.36 -7.11 -5.93
C LEU A 130 -24.60 -8.39 -6.29
N TYR A 131 -24.99 -9.53 -5.74
CA TYR A 131 -24.44 -10.83 -6.15
C TYR A 131 -24.76 -11.18 -7.60
N ALA A 132 -25.93 -10.78 -8.12
CA ALA A 132 -26.25 -10.97 -9.53
C ALA A 132 -25.32 -10.18 -10.45
N GLU A 133 -24.90 -8.96 -10.05
CA GLU A 133 -23.89 -8.19 -10.79
C GLU A 133 -22.51 -8.85 -10.71
N ARG A 134 -22.08 -9.35 -9.55
CA ARG A 134 -20.84 -10.14 -9.46
C ARG A 134 -20.86 -11.36 -10.40
N LYS A 135 -21.98 -12.10 -10.44
CA LYS A 135 -22.16 -13.23 -11.38
C LYS A 135 -22.19 -12.77 -12.84
N ARG A 136 -22.69 -11.57 -13.13
CA ARG A 136 -22.63 -10.97 -14.47
C ARG A 136 -21.18 -10.70 -14.87
N LEU A 137 -20.36 -10.13 -14.00
CA LEU A 137 -18.92 -9.95 -14.25
C LEU A 137 -18.21 -11.27 -14.47
N LEU A 138 -18.43 -12.24 -13.57
CA LEU A 138 -17.84 -13.57 -13.66
C LEU A 138 -18.07 -14.22 -15.03
N ARG A 139 -19.29 -14.08 -15.57
CA ARG A 139 -19.63 -14.54 -16.93
C ARG A 139 -19.03 -13.67 -18.03
N ARG A 140 -19.10 -12.34 -17.89
CA ARG A 140 -18.60 -11.36 -18.88
C ARG A 140 -17.10 -11.57 -19.16
N PHE A 141 -16.32 -11.73 -18.09
CA PHE A 141 -14.88 -11.94 -18.16
C PHE A 141 -14.49 -13.42 -18.34
N ASN A 142 -15.46 -14.33 -18.49
CA ASN A 142 -15.24 -15.77 -18.62
C ASN A 142 -14.29 -16.33 -17.54
N LEU A 143 -14.48 -15.89 -16.30
CA LEU A 143 -13.67 -16.32 -15.16
C LEU A 143 -14.14 -17.69 -14.67
N ARG A 144 -13.22 -18.48 -14.12
CA ARG A 144 -13.47 -19.85 -13.68
C ARG A 144 -14.38 -19.90 -12.46
N ARG A 145 -14.17 -18.98 -11.52
CA ARG A 145 -14.79 -19.01 -10.19
C ARG A 145 -14.80 -17.63 -9.54
N MET A 146 -15.61 -17.51 -8.50
CA MET A 146 -15.61 -16.36 -7.60
C MET A 146 -15.27 -16.83 -6.18
N ILE A 147 -14.36 -16.14 -5.50
CA ILE A 147 -13.93 -16.43 -4.12
C ILE A 147 -14.21 -15.22 -3.23
N ALA A 148 -14.51 -15.42 -1.95
CA ALA A 148 -14.56 -14.36 -0.95
C ALA A 148 -14.26 -14.90 0.46
N GLY A 149 -13.87 -14.02 1.37
CA GLY A 149 -13.88 -14.30 2.81
C GLY A 149 -15.22 -13.91 3.43
N GLY A 150 -15.93 -14.86 4.04
CA GLY A 150 -17.17 -14.64 4.77
C GLY A 150 -16.92 -14.52 6.28
N ARG A 151 -17.20 -13.34 6.84
CA ARG A 151 -17.23 -13.12 8.31
C ARG A 151 -18.23 -14.09 8.97
N LEU A 152 -18.01 -14.41 10.24
CA LEU A 152 -18.86 -15.29 11.06
C LEU A 152 -19.39 -14.57 12.32
N PRO A 153 -20.15 -13.47 12.18
CA PRO A 153 -20.57 -12.65 13.32
C PRO A 153 -21.46 -13.42 14.30
N GLY A 154 -22.16 -14.47 13.86
CA GLY A 154 -22.97 -15.32 14.74
C GLY A 154 -22.14 -16.25 15.65
N TYR A 155 -20.88 -16.52 15.30
CA TYR A 155 -20.05 -17.52 15.98
C TYR A 155 -19.75 -17.16 17.45
N ARG A 156 -19.55 -15.88 17.76
CA ARG A 156 -19.24 -15.42 19.13
C ARG A 156 -20.25 -15.90 20.18
N SER A 157 -21.54 -15.96 19.82
CA SER A 157 -22.61 -16.44 20.71
C SER A 157 -22.58 -17.96 20.98
N HIS A 158 -21.82 -18.71 20.18
CA HIS A 158 -21.63 -20.16 20.26
C HIS A 158 -20.21 -20.55 20.69
N ALA A 159 -19.30 -19.59 20.78
CA ALA A 159 -17.93 -19.79 21.24
C ALA A 159 -17.93 -20.42 22.65
N GLY A 160 -17.11 -21.45 22.84
CA GLY A 160 -17.06 -22.25 24.06
C GLY A 160 -18.05 -23.43 24.12
N LYS A 161 -19.03 -23.50 23.21
CA LYS A 161 -19.92 -24.67 23.03
C LYS A 161 -19.61 -25.44 21.75
N LEU A 162 -19.24 -24.72 20.70
CA LEU A 162 -18.87 -25.27 19.40
C LEU A 162 -17.52 -24.72 18.96
N THR A 163 -16.73 -25.57 18.32
CA THR A 163 -15.58 -25.12 17.50
C THR A 163 -16.09 -24.33 16.28
N PRO A 164 -15.26 -23.48 15.66
CA PRO A 164 -15.63 -22.77 14.43
C PRO A 164 -16.07 -23.74 13.33
N GLU A 165 -15.38 -24.88 13.21
CA GLU A 165 -15.69 -25.95 12.25
C GLU A 165 -17.09 -26.51 12.48
N GLN A 166 -17.39 -26.91 13.73
CA GLN A 166 -18.72 -27.43 14.09
C GLN A 166 -19.82 -26.38 13.90
N TYR A 167 -19.54 -25.11 14.17
CA TYR A 167 -20.50 -24.03 13.94
C TYR A 167 -20.83 -23.91 12.45
N VAL A 168 -19.80 -23.82 11.60
CA VAL A 168 -19.95 -23.71 10.15
C VAL A 168 -20.63 -24.94 9.56
N GLU A 169 -20.28 -26.15 9.98
CA GLU A 169 -20.95 -27.40 9.56
C GLU A 169 -22.46 -27.35 9.81
N ARG A 170 -22.87 -26.90 11.01
CA ARG A 170 -24.30 -26.76 11.36
C ARG A 170 -25.00 -25.66 10.57
N VAL A 171 -24.31 -24.57 10.25
CA VAL A 171 -24.86 -23.52 9.37
C VAL A 171 -25.04 -24.05 7.94
N VAL A 172 -24.08 -24.81 7.43
CA VAL A 172 -24.14 -25.45 6.10
C VAL A 172 -25.27 -26.50 6.04
N ALA A 173 -25.46 -27.26 7.12
CA ALA A 173 -26.56 -28.23 7.26
C ALA A 173 -27.94 -27.56 7.42
N GLY A 174 -28.00 -26.24 7.67
CA GLY A 174 -29.23 -25.49 7.91
C GLY A 174 -29.80 -25.64 9.33
N GLU A 175 -29.03 -26.22 10.26
CA GLU A 175 -29.39 -26.36 11.67
C GLU A 175 -29.19 -25.04 12.44
N LEU A 176 -28.22 -24.23 12.00
CA LEU A 176 -27.97 -22.88 12.52
C LEU A 176 -28.09 -21.84 11.40
N GLN A 177 -28.28 -20.58 11.78
CA GLN A 177 -28.22 -19.46 10.86
C GLN A 177 -27.10 -18.51 11.27
N ASP A 178 -26.28 -18.11 10.30
CA ASP A 178 -25.31 -17.03 10.45
C ASP A 178 -25.73 -15.85 9.56
N PRO A 179 -25.70 -14.60 10.08
CA PRO A 179 -26.12 -13.41 9.33
C PRO A 179 -25.39 -13.19 8.00
N THR A 180 -24.15 -13.67 7.86
CA THR A 180 -23.30 -13.48 6.68
C THR A 180 -23.24 -14.75 5.84
N LEU A 181 -22.90 -15.88 6.45
CA LEU A 181 -22.69 -17.13 5.72
C LEU A 181 -23.99 -17.71 5.15
N THR A 182 -25.11 -17.65 5.88
CA THR A 182 -26.38 -18.20 5.38
C THR A 182 -26.86 -17.53 4.08
N PRO A 183 -26.85 -16.20 3.93
CA PRO A 183 -27.12 -15.55 2.65
C PRO A 183 -26.14 -15.94 1.53
N GLN A 184 -24.85 -16.09 1.82
CA GLN A 184 -23.84 -16.50 0.84
C GLN A 184 -24.12 -17.89 0.29
N LEU A 185 -24.44 -18.85 1.16
CA LEU A 185 -24.85 -20.21 0.78
C LEU A 185 -26.10 -20.21 -0.09
N ARG A 186 -27.13 -19.41 0.24
CA ARG A 186 -28.37 -19.28 -0.56
C ARG A 186 -28.13 -18.74 -1.96
N VAL A 187 -27.09 -17.92 -2.15
CA VAL A 187 -26.68 -17.43 -3.46
C VAL A 187 -25.90 -18.48 -4.26
N GLY A 188 -25.55 -19.61 -3.65
CA GLY A 188 -24.92 -20.76 -4.29
C GLY A 188 -23.40 -20.85 -4.07
N TYR A 189 -22.86 -20.10 -3.11
CA TYR A 189 -21.50 -20.38 -2.64
C TYR A 189 -21.45 -21.67 -1.83
N HIS A 190 -20.29 -22.29 -1.79
CA HIS A 190 -19.97 -23.34 -0.84
C HIS A 190 -18.76 -22.94 0.01
N VAL A 191 -18.71 -23.42 1.25
CA VAL A 191 -17.53 -23.26 2.10
C VAL A 191 -16.43 -24.18 1.58
N LYS A 192 -15.26 -23.61 1.31
CA LYS A 192 -14.06 -24.35 0.94
C LYS A 192 -13.22 -24.66 2.18
N GLU A 193 -13.04 -23.67 3.05
CA GLU A 193 -12.16 -23.76 4.21
C GLU A 193 -12.54 -22.73 5.29
N ILE A 194 -12.00 -22.88 6.49
CA ILE A 194 -12.15 -21.94 7.60
C ILE A 194 -10.76 -21.42 7.96
N TYR A 195 -10.62 -20.11 8.05
CA TYR A 195 -9.37 -19.43 8.33
C TYR A 195 -9.45 -18.68 9.65
N MET A 196 -8.37 -18.78 10.43
CA MET A 196 -8.07 -17.89 11.56
C MET A 196 -7.19 -16.75 11.05
N ASP A 197 -7.41 -15.54 11.57
CA ASP A 197 -6.65 -14.32 11.25
C ASP A 197 -6.64 -13.95 9.75
N TYR A 198 -7.70 -14.31 9.03
CA TYR A 198 -7.91 -13.90 7.64
C TYR A 198 -8.05 -12.37 7.48
N SER A 199 -8.71 -11.76 8.47
CA SER A 199 -8.92 -10.33 8.66
C SER A 199 -9.13 -10.06 10.15
N LYS A 200 -8.76 -8.87 10.62
CA LYS A 200 -9.01 -8.46 12.02
C LYS A 200 -10.51 -8.18 12.22
N ASP A 201 -11.21 -9.10 12.85
CA ASP A 201 -12.65 -9.01 13.10
C ASP A 201 -12.99 -9.60 14.46
N LEU A 202 -13.01 -8.74 15.48
CA LEU A 202 -13.28 -9.16 16.84
C LEU A 202 -14.68 -9.79 16.96
N GLU A 203 -15.67 -9.31 16.22
CA GLU A 203 -17.05 -9.84 16.26
C GLU A 203 -17.07 -11.33 15.90
N SER A 204 -16.29 -11.73 14.90
CA SER A 204 -16.13 -13.13 14.47
C SER A 204 -14.99 -13.88 15.19
N LEU A 205 -14.36 -13.27 16.20
CA LEU A 205 -13.16 -13.81 16.88
C LEU A 205 -12.01 -14.13 15.89
N ASN A 206 -11.84 -13.30 14.86
CA ASN A 206 -10.90 -13.45 13.74
C ASN A 206 -11.09 -14.70 12.86
N TYR A 207 -12.20 -15.44 13.01
CA TYR A 207 -12.54 -16.53 12.11
C TYR A 207 -13.31 -16.03 10.89
N ALA A 208 -12.94 -16.55 9.72
CA ALA A 208 -13.65 -16.32 8.46
C ALA A 208 -13.77 -17.63 7.67
N THR A 209 -14.81 -17.75 6.86
CA THR A 209 -14.93 -18.82 5.86
C THR A 209 -14.32 -18.37 4.54
N LEU A 210 -13.53 -19.23 3.90
CA LEU A 210 -13.22 -19.07 2.49
C LEU A 210 -14.35 -19.72 1.68
N ILE A 211 -15.12 -18.90 0.97
CA ILE A 211 -16.25 -19.36 0.16
C ILE A 211 -15.93 -19.29 -1.33
N GLU A 212 -16.43 -20.26 -2.09
CA GLU A 212 -16.24 -20.35 -3.54
C GLU A 212 -17.57 -20.57 -4.26
N TYR A 213 -17.72 -19.89 -5.39
CA TYR A 213 -18.80 -20.06 -6.36
C TYR A 213 -18.19 -20.43 -7.71
N ILE A 214 -18.48 -21.64 -8.19
CA ILE A 214 -18.01 -22.10 -9.49
C ILE A 214 -18.84 -21.46 -10.61
N ASN A 215 -18.20 -20.93 -11.65
CA ASN A 215 -18.90 -20.39 -12.80
C ASN A 215 -19.37 -21.54 -13.72
N PRO A 216 -20.68 -21.87 -13.79
CA PRO A 216 -21.15 -22.95 -14.65
C PRO A 216 -21.05 -22.62 -16.15
N ALA A 217 -20.88 -21.34 -16.49
CA ALA A 217 -20.74 -20.89 -17.87
C ALA A 217 -19.29 -20.70 -18.31
N TYR A 218 -18.32 -21.12 -17.48
CA TYR A 218 -16.90 -21.03 -17.80
C TYR A 218 -16.56 -21.88 -19.02
N LYS A 219 -15.89 -21.27 -20.00
CA LYS A 219 -15.42 -21.91 -21.23
C LYS A 219 -13.89 -21.92 -21.27
N PRO A 220 -13.22 -23.04 -20.96
CA PRO A 220 -11.76 -23.13 -20.92
C PRO A 220 -11.09 -22.67 -22.23
N GLU A 221 -11.71 -22.96 -23.37
CA GLU A 221 -11.24 -22.59 -24.71
C GLU A 221 -11.25 -21.09 -24.98
N ARG A 222 -12.17 -20.33 -24.35
CA ARG A 222 -12.22 -18.87 -24.51
C ARG A 222 -11.16 -18.16 -23.68
N HIS A 223 -10.68 -18.77 -22.61
CA HIS A 223 -9.58 -18.24 -21.82
C HIS A 223 -8.21 -18.47 -22.51
N ARG A 224 -8.11 -19.48 -23.41
CA ARG A 224 -6.88 -19.82 -24.15
C ARG A 224 -6.48 -18.83 -25.26
N ILE A 225 -7.41 -18.01 -25.74
CA ILE A 225 -7.11 -17.01 -26.80
C ILE A 225 -6.59 -15.71 -26.17
N SER A 226 -6.90 -15.45 -24.90
CA SER A 226 -6.38 -14.33 -24.10
C SER A 226 -5.31 -14.74 -23.09
N SER A 227 -4.89 -16.01 -23.07
CA SER A 227 -3.86 -16.49 -22.15
C SER A 227 -2.48 -16.03 -22.63
N ALA A 228 -2.16 -14.77 -22.34
CA ALA A 228 -0.84 -14.48 -21.83
C ALA A 228 -0.52 -15.49 -20.70
N PRO A 229 0.73 -15.96 -20.58
CA PRO A 229 1.09 -16.98 -19.61
C PRO A 229 0.56 -16.60 -18.22
N VAL A 230 0.14 -17.61 -17.46
CA VAL A 230 -0.30 -17.48 -16.06
C VAL A 230 0.74 -16.61 -15.34
N THR A 231 0.37 -15.36 -15.06
CA THR A 231 1.16 -14.44 -14.26
C THR A 231 0.47 -14.31 -12.92
N ASN A 232 1.27 -14.37 -11.85
CA ASN A 232 0.83 -14.10 -10.49
C ASN A 232 0.03 -12.79 -10.44
N PRO A 233 -0.91 -12.62 -9.47
CA PRO A 233 -1.67 -11.37 -9.34
C PRO A 233 -0.70 -10.20 -9.44
N VAL A 234 -0.98 -9.29 -10.37
CA VAL A 234 -0.11 -8.16 -10.72
C VAL A 234 -0.06 -7.26 -9.50
N ARG A 235 1.07 -7.21 -8.78
CA ARG A 235 1.24 -6.40 -7.57
C ARG A 235 1.88 -5.08 -7.98
N LYS A 236 1.06 -4.07 -8.26
CA LYS A 236 1.54 -2.74 -8.67
C LYS A 236 1.54 -1.76 -7.53
N ILE A 237 2.59 -0.98 -7.37
CA ILE A 237 2.61 0.16 -6.44
C ILE A 237 2.98 1.43 -7.18
N ARG A 238 2.35 2.55 -6.79
CA ARG A 238 2.66 3.88 -7.31
C ARG A 238 3.50 4.65 -6.31
N ILE A 239 4.64 5.15 -6.76
CA ILE A 239 5.65 5.77 -5.93
C ILE A 239 5.86 7.21 -6.40
N CYS A 240 5.91 8.14 -5.44
CA CYS A 240 6.32 9.52 -5.62
C CYS A 240 7.69 9.73 -4.95
N ALA A 241 8.68 10.16 -5.71
CA ALA A 241 9.98 10.59 -5.18
C ALA A 241 10.10 12.11 -5.25
N ALA A 242 10.27 12.75 -4.09
CA ALA A 242 10.45 14.19 -4.02
C ALA A 242 11.85 14.59 -4.50
N GLN A 243 11.93 15.65 -5.30
CA GLN A 243 13.15 16.43 -5.48
C GLN A 243 12.96 17.77 -4.75
N TYR A 244 13.47 17.83 -3.52
CA TYR A 244 13.16 18.89 -2.57
C TYR A 244 14.03 20.12 -2.79
N PHE A 245 13.42 21.29 -2.99
CA PHE A 245 14.18 22.53 -3.15
C PHE A 245 14.49 23.20 -1.81
N MET A 246 15.73 23.05 -1.36
CA MET A 246 16.28 23.74 -0.22
C MET A 246 16.37 25.25 -0.50
N ARG A 247 15.60 26.02 0.27
CA ARG A 247 15.55 27.49 0.21
C ARG A 247 15.31 28.10 1.59
N PRO A 248 15.57 29.41 1.77
CA PRO A 248 15.28 30.06 3.03
C PRO A 248 13.82 30.01 3.46
N ILE A 249 13.61 29.82 4.76
CA ILE A 249 12.30 29.87 5.43
C ILE A 249 12.37 30.77 6.67
N GLN A 250 11.23 31.33 7.05
CA GLN A 250 11.08 32.24 8.19
C GLN A 250 10.28 31.64 9.35
N SER A 251 9.54 30.55 9.12
CA SER A 251 8.73 29.90 10.14
C SER A 251 8.58 28.40 9.90
N LEU A 252 8.14 27.67 10.92
CA LEU A 252 7.77 26.26 10.78
C LEU A 252 6.59 26.07 9.81
N ASP A 253 5.65 27.03 9.76
CA ASP A 253 4.52 26.97 8.83
C ASP A 253 4.96 27.02 7.36
N GLU A 254 6.05 27.75 7.04
CA GLU A 254 6.63 27.74 5.69
C GLU A 254 7.24 26.39 5.32
N PHE A 255 7.84 25.71 6.29
CA PHE A 255 8.33 24.34 6.11
C PHE A 255 7.16 23.37 5.88
N VAL A 256 6.11 23.46 6.70
CA VAL A 256 4.90 22.63 6.57
C VAL A 256 4.25 22.83 5.21
N ARG A 257 4.08 24.09 4.74
CA ARG A 257 3.53 24.35 3.39
C ARG A 257 4.35 23.71 2.27
N GLN A 258 5.67 23.66 2.41
CA GLN A 258 6.53 23.00 1.43
C GLN A 258 6.38 21.48 1.48
N VAL A 259 6.25 20.88 2.67
CA VAL A 259 5.92 19.46 2.83
C VAL A 259 4.56 19.13 2.21
N ASP A 260 3.56 19.96 2.49
CA ASP A 260 2.18 19.80 2.02
C ASP A 260 2.11 19.76 0.50
N PHE A 261 2.87 20.61 -0.21
CA PHE A 261 2.96 20.53 -1.67
C PHE A 261 3.29 19.12 -2.20
N TYR A 262 4.29 18.45 -1.62
CA TYR A 262 4.70 17.10 -2.06
C TYR A 262 3.69 16.03 -1.64
N VAL A 263 3.14 16.15 -0.43
CA VAL A 263 2.12 15.25 0.10
C VAL A 263 0.83 15.33 -0.73
N ASP A 264 0.34 16.54 -0.99
CA ASP A 264 -0.86 16.80 -1.78
C ASP A 264 -0.67 16.32 -3.22
N THR A 265 0.51 16.57 -3.81
CA THR A 265 0.83 16.05 -5.14
C THR A 265 0.83 14.52 -5.15
N ALA A 266 1.47 13.86 -4.18
CA ALA A 266 1.45 12.40 -4.10
C ALA A 266 0.01 11.86 -3.93
N ASN A 267 -0.82 12.56 -3.16
CA ASN A 267 -2.21 12.20 -2.95
C ASN A 267 -3.05 12.33 -4.23
N GLU A 268 -2.99 13.48 -4.90
CA GLU A 268 -3.71 13.77 -6.15
C GLU A 268 -3.38 12.76 -7.25
N TYR A 269 -2.12 12.34 -7.35
CA TYR A 269 -1.69 11.34 -8.33
C TYR A 269 -1.91 9.88 -7.89
N HIS A 270 -2.69 9.66 -6.84
CA HIS A 270 -3.01 8.36 -6.30
C HIS A 270 -1.78 7.49 -5.92
N CYS A 271 -0.74 8.11 -5.35
CA CYS A 271 0.46 7.39 -4.93
C CYS A 271 0.21 6.57 -3.65
N HIS A 272 0.92 5.46 -3.53
CA HIS A 272 0.94 4.59 -2.34
C HIS A 272 2.10 4.95 -1.42
N PHE A 273 3.23 5.36 -2.01
CA PHE A 273 4.43 5.76 -1.30
C PHE A 273 4.88 7.17 -1.71
N LEU A 274 5.34 7.95 -0.74
CA LEU A 274 6.06 9.20 -0.95
C LEU A 274 7.39 9.14 -0.21
N VAL A 275 8.49 9.52 -0.86
CA VAL A 275 9.81 9.62 -0.21
C VAL A 275 10.39 11.03 -0.30
N PHE A 276 10.79 11.57 0.85
CA PHE A 276 11.53 12.82 0.97
C PHE A 276 13.05 12.58 1.07
N PRO A 277 13.88 13.60 0.82
CA PRO A 277 15.33 13.44 0.86
C PRO A 277 15.94 13.34 2.26
N GLU A 278 17.21 12.94 2.30
CA GLU A 278 18.01 12.92 3.53
C GLU A 278 18.16 14.33 4.11
N LEU A 279 17.98 14.47 5.43
CA LEU A 279 18.22 15.69 6.19
C LEU A 279 17.61 16.96 5.56
N PHE A 280 16.51 16.84 4.81
CA PHE A 280 15.81 17.98 4.23
C PHE A 280 15.29 18.94 5.34
N THR A 281 15.11 18.41 6.57
CA THR A 281 14.82 19.21 7.76
C THR A 281 15.93 20.21 8.12
N ALA A 282 17.12 20.11 7.53
CA ALA A 282 18.17 21.13 7.70
C ALA A 282 17.72 22.54 7.27
N GLN A 283 16.67 22.66 6.47
CA GLN A 283 16.02 23.95 6.21
C GLN A 283 15.58 24.68 7.49
N LEU A 284 15.22 23.93 8.54
CA LEU A 284 14.82 24.45 9.86
C LEU A 284 15.97 25.12 10.64
N PHE A 285 17.22 25.01 10.18
CA PHE A 285 18.29 25.84 10.74
C PHE A 285 18.03 27.33 10.59
N LEU A 286 17.25 27.74 9.59
CA LEU A 286 17.04 29.16 9.28
C LEU A 286 16.03 29.85 10.19
N ILE A 287 15.23 29.08 10.92
CA ILE A 287 14.35 29.59 11.99
C ILE A 287 15.03 29.57 13.36
N LEU A 288 16.21 28.95 13.45
CA LEU A 288 17.03 28.91 14.64
C LEU A 288 17.99 30.11 14.66
N ALA A 289 18.25 30.66 15.85
CA ALA A 289 19.34 31.63 16.01
C ALA A 289 20.66 31.06 15.46
N PRO A 290 21.47 31.83 14.70
CA PRO A 290 22.71 31.33 14.09
C PRO A 290 23.64 30.70 15.14
N GLU A 291 24.19 29.53 14.81
CA GLU A 291 25.14 28.82 15.68
C GLU A 291 26.50 28.69 14.99
N THR A 292 27.58 28.76 15.77
CA THR A 292 28.93 28.62 15.20
C THR A 292 29.47 27.19 15.31
N ASP A 293 28.93 26.39 16.23
CA ASP A 293 29.25 24.97 16.39
C ASP A 293 28.24 24.11 15.61
N ASP A 294 28.73 23.43 14.58
CA ASP A 294 27.95 22.51 13.74
C ASP A 294 27.31 21.37 14.58
N ARG A 295 27.94 20.96 15.69
CA ARG A 295 27.39 19.93 16.57
C ARG A 295 26.17 20.42 17.34
N GLU A 296 26.27 21.61 17.90
CA GLU A 296 25.17 22.21 18.64
C GLU A 296 24.02 22.59 17.70
N ALA A 297 24.33 23.02 16.47
CA ALA A 297 23.34 23.18 15.43
C ALA A 297 22.54 21.88 15.24
N MET A 298 23.19 20.73 15.02
CA MET A 298 22.48 19.45 14.84
C MET A 298 21.64 19.05 16.05
N ARG A 299 22.08 19.32 17.29
CA ARG A 299 21.24 19.08 18.50
C ARG A 299 20.00 19.96 18.51
N ARG A 300 20.14 21.24 18.16
CA ARG A 300 19.02 22.17 18.08
C ARG A 300 18.04 21.77 16.97
N LEU A 301 18.54 21.25 15.85
CA LEU A 301 17.69 20.66 14.81
C LEU A 301 16.93 19.44 15.33
N ALA A 302 17.58 18.56 16.08
CA ALA A 302 16.91 17.42 16.72
C ALA A 302 15.82 17.86 17.72
N GLY A 303 15.85 19.11 18.22
CA GLY A 303 14.77 19.70 19.00
C GLY A 303 13.43 19.81 18.26
N PHE A 304 13.42 19.70 16.93
CA PHE A 304 12.18 19.66 16.12
C PHE A 304 11.61 18.25 15.94
N THR A 305 12.21 17.21 16.54
CA THR A 305 11.80 15.82 16.37
C THR A 305 10.29 15.62 16.58
N GLU A 306 9.73 16.13 17.68
CA GLU A 306 8.31 15.96 17.99
C GLU A 306 7.42 16.64 16.96
N SER A 307 7.73 17.88 16.58
CA SER A 307 6.98 18.62 15.56
C SER A 307 7.04 17.92 14.20
N TYR A 308 8.24 17.48 13.79
CA TYR A 308 8.46 16.74 12.55
C TYR A 308 7.64 15.44 12.51
N ILE A 309 7.69 14.64 13.58
CA ILE A 309 6.93 13.40 13.67
C ILE A 309 5.42 13.67 13.59
N GLU A 310 4.92 14.67 14.32
CA GLU A 310 3.49 14.97 14.34
C GLU A 310 2.97 15.44 12.98
N ILE A 311 3.71 16.34 12.31
CA ILE A 311 3.37 16.82 10.96
C ILE A 311 3.22 15.63 10.01
N PHE A 312 4.24 14.78 9.91
CA PHE A 312 4.23 13.67 8.94
C PHE A 312 3.24 12.57 9.30
N LYS A 313 3.04 12.29 10.59
CA LYS A 313 2.03 11.35 11.07
C LYS A 313 0.63 11.82 10.72
N GLN A 314 0.33 13.10 10.93
CA GLN A 314 -0.96 13.68 10.55
C GLN A 314 -1.18 13.56 9.04
N ARG A 315 -0.18 13.93 8.22
CA ARG A 315 -0.27 13.85 6.76
C ARG A 315 -0.44 12.44 6.21
N ALA A 316 0.28 11.46 6.79
CA ALA A 316 0.13 10.05 6.40
C ALA A 316 -1.29 9.54 6.67
N LYS A 317 -1.88 9.91 7.83
CA LYS A 317 -3.28 9.58 8.17
C LYS A 317 -4.29 10.25 7.24
N GLU A 318 -4.14 11.55 7.01
CA GLU A 318 -5.07 12.34 6.20
C GLU A 318 -5.12 11.86 4.74
N THR A 319 -3.97 11.43 4.19
CA THR A 319 -3.85 11.03 2.78
C THR A 319 -3.91 9.53 2.54
N GLY A 320 -3.72 8.71 3.59
CA GLY A 320 -3.62 7.25 3.45
C GLY A 320 -2.34 6.78 2.74
N ILE A 321 -1.28 7.59 2.72
CA ILE A 321 -0.01 7.32 2.02
C ILE A 321 1.03 6.81 3.03
N PHE A 322 1.85 5.84 2.61
CA PHE A 322 3.10 5.52 3.31
C PHE A 322 4.15 6.59 2.99
N ILE A 323 4.52 7.40 3.98
CA ILE A 323 5.49 8.49 3.78
C ILE A 323 6.82 8.07 4.38
N ILE A 324 7.84 7.90 3.54
CA ILE A 324 9.23 7.91 3.96
C ILE A 324 9.60 9.39 4.10
N GLY A 325 9.50 9.93 5.32
CA GLY A 325 9.69 11.35 5.60
C GLY A 325 11.14 11.81 5.51
N GLY A 326 11.95 11.23 4.63
CA GLY A 326 13.37 11.53 4.53
C GLY A 326 14.11 11.10 5.79
N SER A 327 15.09 11.90 6.20
CA SER A 327 15.77 11.69 7.48
C SER A 327 15.87 12.94 8.32
N HIS A 328 15.95 12.74 9.64
CA HIS A 328 16.03 13.78 10.67
C HIS A 328 17.05 13.36 11.74
N PRO A 329 17.85 14.29 12.31
CA PRO A 329 18.72 13.95 13.41
C PRO A 329 17.93 13.67 14.69
N ILE A 330 18.29 12.60 15.41
CA ILE A 330 17.69 12.23 16.70
C ILE A 330 18.78 12.20 17.77
N ILE A 331 18.45 12.66 18.99
CA ILE A 331 19.32 12.51 20.15
C ILE A 331 19.12 11.11 20.74
N ALA A 332 20.14 10.26 20.63
CA ALA A 332 20.21 8.95 21.25
C ALA A 332 21.13 8.99 22.50
N PRO A 333 21.08 7.97 23.38
CA PRO A 333 21.90 7.94 24.61
C PRO A 333 23.41 8.06 24.38
N ASP A 334 23.88 7.59 23.23
CA ASP A 334 25.29 7.49 22.82
C ASP A 334 25.72 8.60 21.85
N GLY A 335 24.80 9.44 21.37
CA GLY A 335 25.12 10.53 20.45
C GLY A 335 23.96 10.91 19.53
N ILE A 336 24.26 11.69 18.49
CA ILE A 336 23.27 12.09 17.49
C ILE A 336 23.26 11.03 16.38
N ARG A 337 22.08 10.57 15.97
CA ARG A 337 21.88 9.64 14.85
C ARG A 337 21.16 10.33 13.71
N ASN A 338 21.50 9.99 12.47
CA ASN A 338 20.73 10.38 11.29
C ASN A 338 19.70 9.27 11.01
N VAL A 339 18.41 9.57 11.16
CA VAL A 339 17.34 8.55 11.20
C VAL A 339 16.31 8.82 10.13
N ALA A 340 16.05 7.84 9.27
CA ALA A 340 14.92 7.87 8.34
C ALA A 340 13.66 7.36 9.03
N HIS A 341 12.52 7.98 8.69
CA HIS A 341 11.24 7.68 9.31
C HIS A 341 10.23 7.22 8.24
N LEU A 342 9.55 6.12 8.51
CA LEU A 342 8.41 5.60 7.75
C LEU A 342 7.15 5.87 8.56
N PHE A 343 6.30 6.75 8.04
CA PHE A 343 4.99 7.07 8.58
C PHE A 343 3.93 6.28 7.82
N THR A 344 3.07 5.57 8.55
CA THR A 344 2.05 4.70 7.97
C THR A 344 0.67 5.35 7.99
N PRO A 345 -0.26 4.91 7.12
CA PRO A 345 -1.64 5.42 7.07
C PRO A 345 -2.44 5.34 8.38
N ASP A 346 -2.15 4.37 9.25
CA ASP A 346 -2.75 4.22 10.59
C ASP A 346 -2.08 5.14 11.64
N GLY A 347 -0.96 5.77 11.29
CA GLY A 347 -0.18 6.68 12.11
C GLY A 347 0.87 6.04 13.01
N ALA A 348 1.22 4.78 12.76
CA ALA A 348 2.45 4.23 13.30
C ALA A 348 3.68 4.90 12.65
N VAL A 349 4.79 4.88 13.36
CA VAL A 349 6.07 5.45 12.91
C VAL A 349 7.15 4.43 13.15
N PHE A 350 7.85 4.07 12.07
CA PHE A 350 8.97 3.15 12.08
C PHE A 350 10.24 3.89 11.64
N THR A 351 11.41 3.40 12.03
CA THR A 351 12.67 4.09 11.76
C THR A 351 13.74 3.17 11.20
N GLN A 352 14.64 3.73 10.39
CA GLN A 352 15.89 3.11 9.95
C GLN A 352 17.01 4.11 10.19
N ASP A 353 17.93 3.76 11.10
CA ASP A 353 19.11 4.57 11.37
C ASP A 353 20.10 4.45 10.21
N LYS A 354 20.82 5.53 9.89
CA LYS A 354 21.95 5.49 8.96
C LYS A 354 23.07 4.64 9.55
N LEU A 355 23.52 3.64 8.81
CA LEU A 355 24.54 2.70 9.29
C LEU A 355 25.95 3.18 8.98
N HIS A 356 26.14 3.75 7.78
CA HIS A 356 27.42 4.25 7.32
C HIS A 356 27.45 5.77 7.42
N ILE A 357 28.05 6.27 8.50
CA ILE A 357 28.23 7.71 8.71
C ILE A 357 29.37 8.21 7.82
N THR A 358 29.09 9.25 7.03
CA THR A 358 30.09 9.87 6.15
C THR A 358 31.20 10.53 6.95
N PRO A 359 32.41 10.70 6.37
CA PRO A 359 33.49 11.41 7.03
C PRO A 359 33.09 12.83 7.50
N SER A 360 32.28 13.54 6.71
CA SER A 360 31.78 14.87 7.06
C SER A 360 30.82 14.83 8.25
N GLU A 361 29.83 13.94 8.26
CA GLU A 361 28.90 13.79 9.38
C GLU A 361 29.62 13.43 10.68
N ARG A 362 30.61 12.52 10.61
CA ARG A 362 31.41 12.17 11.78
C ARG A 362 32.23 13.36 12.29
N LYS A 363 32.88 14.11 11.37
CA LYS A 363 33.79 15.20 11.71
C LYS A 363 33.05 16.44 12.25
N TYR A 364 31.98 16.86 11.58
CA TYR A 364 31.29 18.11 11.88
C TYR A 364 30.13 17.95 12.84
N TYR A 365 29.44 16.80 12.81
CA TYR A 365 28.24 16.57 13.63
C TYR A 365 28.43 15.58 14.77
N ASN A 366 29.55 14.85 14.76
CA ASN A 366 29.79 13.74 15.70
C ASN A 366 28.63 12.75 15.73
N MET A 367 28.09 12.45 14.54
CA MET A 367 27.06 11.45 14.38
C MET A 367 27.63 10.05 14.58
N ILE A 368 26.81 9.21 15.19
CA ILE A 368 27.10 7.82 15.49
C ILE A 368 26.30 6.89 14.55
N PRO A 369 26.86 5.74 14.18
CA PRO A 369 26.16 4.77 13.33
C PRO A 369 24.98 4.14 14.07
N GLY A 370 23.94 3.74 13.32
CA GLY A 370 22.90 2.86 13.82
C GLY A 370 23.35 1.41 13.98
N GLU A 371 22.51 0.58 14.60
CA GLU A 371 22.86 -0.79 15.00
C GLU A 371 21.94 -1.88 14.42
N GLY A 372 21.05 -1.55 13.48
CA GLY A 372 20.05 -2.49 12.95
C GLY A 372 19.69 -2.25 11.48
N LEU A 373 19.32 -3.32 10.77
CA LEU A 373 18.89 -3.25 9.38
C LEU A 373 17.51 -3.90 9.23
N ARG A 374 16.57 -3.18 8.62
CA ARG A 374 15.15 -3.55 8.62
C ARG A 374 14.59 -3.73 7.22
N VAL A 375 13.56 -4.57 7.12
CA VAL A 375 12.64 -4.64 5.98
C VAL A 375 11.23 -4.44 6.52
N PHE A 376 10.50 -3.48 5.95
CA PHE A 376 9.14 -3.16 6.33
C PHE A 376 8.17 -3.81 5.34
N ASP A 377 7.31 -4.69 5.84
CA ASP A 377 6.26 -5.36 5.07
C ASP A 377 4.94 -4.60 5.24
N THR A 378 4.58 -3.81 4.23
CA THR A 378 3.40 -2.93 4.25
C THR A 378 2.11 -3.63 3.84
N GLY A 379 2.15 -4.94 3.59
CA GLY A 379 1.07 -5.67 2.93
C GLY A 379 0.94 -5.39 1.42
N MET A 380 1.39 -4.21 0.95
CA MET A 380 1.47 -3.87 -0.48
C MET A 380 2.84 -4.24 -1.06
N ALA A 381 3.92 -3.91 -0.35
CA ALA A 381 5.29 -4.10 -0.78
C ALA A 381 6.21 -4.35 0.42
N ARG A 382 7.26 -5.14 0.21
CA ARG A 382 8.36 -5.25 1.17
C ARG A 382 9.42 -4.21 0.82
N ILE A 383 9.58 -3.23 1.70
CA ILE A 383 10.44 -2.07 1.44
C ILE A 383 11.65 -2.06 2.38
N GLY A 384 12.78 -1.59 1.87
CA GLY A 384 13.95 -1.24 2.68
C GLY A 384 14.28 0.23 2.51
N ILE A 385 15.01 0.79 3.48
CA ILE A 385 15.51 2.16 3.44
C ILE A 385 17.03 2.13 3.61
N GLN A 386 17.76 2.86 2.76
CA GLN A 386 19.21 3.06 2.87
C GLN A 386 19.51 4.54 2.69
N ILE A 387 20.05 5.19 3.73
CA ILE A 387 20.22 6.64 3.73
C ILE A 387 21.52 6.99 3.03
N CYS A 388 21.41 7.60 1.85
CA CYS A 388 22.52 8.20 1.12
C CYS A 388 23.72 7.27 0.98
N TYR A 389 24.73 7.47 1.83
CA TYR A 389 25.98 6.72 1.81
C TYR A 389 25.77 5.21 2.01
N ASP A 390 24.71 4.79 2.70
CA ASP A 390 24.37 3.37 2.88
C ASP A 390 24.21 2.62 1.56
N VAL A 391 23.67 3.28 0.50
CA VAL A 391 23.45 2.61 -0.79
C VAL A 391 24.75 2.24 -1.51
N GLU A 392 25.85 2.91 -1.16
CA GLU A 392 27.17 2.63 -1.74
C GLU A 392 27.73 1.26 -1.30
N PHE A 393 27.13 0.63 -0.28
CA PHE A 393 27.60 -0.64 0.30
C PHE A 393 26.79 -1.87 -0.18
N PRO A 394 27.39 -2.73 -1.05
CA PRO A 394 27.08 -4.12 -1.27
C PRO A 394 25.92 -4.76 -0.54
N GLU A 395 26.30 -4.95 0.71
CA GLU A 395 25.89 -6.01 1.57
C GLU A 395 24.54 -5.65 2.18
N LEU A 396 24.29 -4.37 2.44
CA LEU A 396 23.02 -3.92 3.00
C LEU A 396 21.85 -4.27 2.09
N ALA A 397 21.95 -3.91 0.81
CA ALA A 397 20.88 -4.19 -0.16
C ALA A 397 20.72 -5.69 -0.36
N ARG A 398 21.85 -6.41 -0.46
CA ARG A 398 21.86 -7.87 -0.60
C ARG A 398 21.19 -8.58 0.57
N MET A 399 21.49 -8.16 1.80
CA MET A 399 20.90 -8.72 3.03
C MET A 399 19.41 -8.39 3.14
N GLN A 400 19.00 -7.15 2.85
CA GLN A 400 17.58 -6.78 2.81
C GLN A 400 16.82 -7.56 1.71
N THR A 401 17.45 -7.81 0.56
CA THR A 401 16.85 -8.64 -0.51
C THR A 401 16.67 -10.09 -0.06
N PHE A 402 17.63 -10.69 0.66
CA PHE A 402 17.44 -12.01 1.27
C PHE A 402 16.38 -12.00 2.38
N ALA A 403 16.19 -10.85 3.04
CA ALA A 403 15.06 -10.62 3.92
C ALA A 403 13.73 -10.36 3.19
N GLY A 404 13.70 -10.41 1.85
CA GLY A 404 12.48 -10.33 1.05
C GLY A 404 12.15 -8.94 0.49
N MET A 405 13.05 -7.96 0.64
CA MET A 405 12.87 -6.62 0.06
C MET A 405 12.64 -6.66 -1.46
N GLU A 406 11.68 -5.86 -1.92
CA GLU A 406 11.27 -5.70 -3.32
C GLU A 406 11.55 -4.29 -3.83
N THR A 407 11.47 -3.29 -2.94
CA THR A 407 11.72 -1.89 -3.27
C THR A 407 12.65 -1.26 -2.24
N LEU A 408 13.70 -0.59 -2.71
CA LEU A 408 14.66 0.12 -1.88
C LEU A 408 14.44 1.63 -2.00
N PHE A 409 14.18 2.31 -0.88
CA PHE A 409 14.10 3.77 -0.82
C PHE A 409 15.44 4.36 -0.36
N VAL A 410 15.92 5.35 -1.09
CA VAL A 410 17.23 5.99 -0.90
C VAL A 410 17.05 7.50 -0.80
N PRO A 411 16.69 8.01 0.40
CA PRO A 411 16.79 9.44 0.69
C PRO A 411 18.27 9.85 0.66
N PHE A 412 18.61 10.92 -0.07
CA PHE A 412 20.01 11.37 -0.19
C PHE A 412 20.16 12.89 -0.22
N SER A 413 21.32 13.37 0.19
CA SER A 413 21.74 14.76 0.04
C SER A 413 23.20 14.81 -0.39
N THR A 414 23.49 15.52 -1.49
CA THR A 414 24.87 15.67 -2.01
C THR A 414 25.10 17.07 -2.54
N GLU A 415 26.34 17.53 -2.56
CA GLU A 415 26.67 18.94 -2.87
C GLU A 415 26.89 19.19 -4.37
N HIS A 416 27.31 18.16 -5.12
CA HIS A 416 27.70 18.30 -6.52
C HIS A 416 27.49 17.02 -7.34
N ARG A 417 27.45 17.16 -8.67
CA ARG A 417 27.18 16.06 -9.60
C ARG A 417 28.01 14.80 -9.38
N LYS A 418 29.31 14.91 -9.10
CA LYS A 418 30.17 13.73 -8.88
C LYS A 418 29.78 12.91 -7.65
N ALA A 419 29.24 13.58 -6.61
CA ALA A 419 28.80 12.92 -5.39
C ALA A 419 27.48 12.21 -5.64
N TYR A 420 26.52 12.92 -6.26
CA TYR A 420 25.28 12.31 -6.73
C TYR A 420 25.51 11.08 -7.62
N LEU A 421 26.43 11.15 -8.59
CA LEU A 421 26.70 10.03 -9.49
C LEU A 421 27.18 8.77 -8.76
N ARG A 422 27.91 8.88 -7.63
CA ARG A 422 28.26 7.69 -6.83
C ARG A 422 27.03 7.03 -6.23
N VAL A 423 26.15 7.82 -5.62
CA VAL A 423 24.88 7.35 -5.06
C VAL A 423 24.02 6.73 -6.16
N ARG A 424 23.85 7.45 -7.28
CA ARG A 424 23.04 7.04 -8.44
C ARG A 424 23.52 5.74 -9.09
N PHE A 425 24.83 5.60 -9.32
CA PHE A 425 25.38 4.39 -9.94
C PHE A 425 25.35 3.21 -8.97
N SER A 426 25.60 3.44 -7.68
CA SER A 426 25.46 2.40 -6.66
C SER A 426 24.02 1.92 -6.57
N ALA A 427 23.05 2.83 -6.48
CA ALA A 427 21.62 2.52 -6.50
C ALA A 427 21.20 1.74 -7.75
N GLN A 428 21.71 2.11 -8.92
CA GLN A 428 21.43 1.37 -10.16
C GLN A 428 22.01 -0.05 -10.13
N ALA A 429 23.23 -0.20 -9.62
CA ALA A 429 23.82 -1.52 -9.40
C ALA A 429 22.96 -2.36 -8.42
N ARG A 430 22.47 -1.74 -7.33
CA ARG A 430 21.58 -2.42 -6.36
C ARG A 430 20.31 -2.95 -7.02
N SER A 431 19.66 -2.16 -7.88
CA SER A 431 18.48 -2.58 -8.64
C SER A 431 18.74 -3.76 -9.56
N ILE A 432 19.86 -3.74 -10.27
CA ILE A 432 20.22 -4.77 -11.25
C ILE A 432 20.65 -6.07 -10.56
N GLU A 433 21.57 -6.00 -9.59
CA GLU A 433 22.19 -7.19 -9.00
C GLU A 433 21.27 -7.92 -8.01
N ASN A 434 20.31 -7.20 -7.42
CA ASN A 434 19.37 -7.72 -6.43
C ASN A 434 17.94 -7.89 -6.97
N TRP A 435 17.68 -7.50 -8.22
CA TRP A 435 16.35 -7.56 -8.83
C TRP A 435 15.27 -6.93 -7.96
N LEU A 436 15.42 -5.62 -7.78
CA LEU A 436 14.54 -4.76 -7.01
C LEU A 436 14.39 -3.41 -7.68
N TYR A 437 13.34 -2.68 -7.34
CA TYR A 437 13.22 -1.28 -7.69
C TYR A 437 13.99 -0.41 -6.68
N THR A 438 14.69 0.62 -7.14
CA THR A 438 15.34 1.59 -6.24
C THR A 438 14.78 2.99 -6.49
N VAL A 439 14.43 3.70 -5.43
CA VAL A 439 13.78 5.02 -5.48
C VAL A 439 14.70 6.03 -4.82
N LEU A 440 15.21 6.97 -5.60
CA LEU A 440 16.11 8.04 -5.16
C LEU A 440 15.33 9.33 -4.94
N ALA A 441 15.47 9.94 -3.76
CA ALA A 441 14.90 11.25 -3.43
C ALA A 441 15.99 12.18 -2.91
N GLY A 442 16.24 13.27 -3.64
CA GLY A 442 17.37 14.17 -3.41
C GLY A 442 16.98 15.62 -3.11
N ASN A 443 17.84 16.29 -2.33
CA ASN A 443 17.78 17.75 -2.19
C ASN A 443 18.39 18.45 -3.42
N VAL A 444 17.81 19.59 -3.79
CA VAL A 444 18.33 20.56 -4.76
C VAL A 444 18.26 21.96 -4.15
N GLY A 445 18.82 22.98 -4.81
CA GLY A 445 18.84 24.34 -4.25
C GLY A 445 19.91 24.54 -3.18
N ASN A 446 19.84 25.66 -2.46
CA ASN A 446 20.96 26.18 -1.66
C ASN A 446 20.46 26.75 -0.33
N LEU A 447 21.21 26.51 0.76
CA LEU A 447 21.02 27.19 2.06
C LEU A 447 22.26 28.03 2.40
N PRO A 448 22.33 29.31 1.98
CA PRO A 448 23.53 30.15 2.14
C PRO A 448 24.04 30.28 3.57
N GLN A 449 23.16 30.20 4.57
CA GLN A 449 23.49 30.34 5.98
C GLN A 449 23.85 29.00 6.66
N VAL A 450 23.74 27.87 5.95
CA VAL A 450 24.01 26.53 6.50
C VAL A 450 25.19 25.91 5.75
N LYS A 451 26.38 25.95 6.33
CA LYS A 451 27.65 25.57 5.65
C LYS A 451 27.61 24.19 4.99
N SER A 452 26.99 23.21 5.64
CA SER A 452 26.95 21.84 5.17
C SER A 452 25.85 21.56 4.12
N PHE A 453 24.94 22.52 3.91
CA PHE A 453 23.88 22.47 2.90
C PHE A 453 23.94 23.70 1.98
N LEU A 454 25.13 24.30 1.86
CA LEU A 454 25.36 25.53 1.10
C LEU A 454 24.90 25.40 -0.35
N ILE A 455 25.23 24.26 -0.95
CA ILE A 455 24.78 23.85 -2.27
C ILE A 455 24.28 22.41 -2.21
N ASN A 456 23.26 22.10 -3.00
CA ASN A 456 22.74 20.75 -3.15
C ASN A 456 22.62 20.42 -4.64
N TYR A 457 23.00 19.20 -4.98
CA TYR A 457 22.82 18.62 -6.29
C TYR A 457 21.98 17.35 -6.16
N GLY A 458 20.91 17.29 -6.95
CA GLY A 458 19.96 16.19 -6.92
C GLY A 458 19.35 15.94 -8.29
N GLN A 459 19.11 14.66 -8.55
CA GLN A 459 18.29 14.18 -9.64
C GLN A 459 17.56 12.92 -9.12
N SER A 460 16.36 13.12 -8.55
CA SER A 460 15.52 12.03 -8.05
C SER A 460 15.12 11.10 -9.19
N ALA A 461 15.00 9.80 -8.92
CA ALA A 461 14.79 8.80 -9.97
C ALA A 461 14.16 7.51 -9.42
N ILE A 462 13.46 6.78 -10.29
CA ILE A 462 12.99 5.42 -10.04
C ILE A 462 13.73 4.48 -10.99
N LEU A 463 14.51 3.57 -10.40
CA LEU A 463 15.41 2.65 -11.09
C LEU A 463 14.83 1.24 -11.10
N THR A 464 15.11 0.51 -12.16
CA THR A 464 14.59 -0.84 -12.37
C THR A 464 15.73 -1.84 -12.49
N PRO A 465 15.43 -3.15 -12.41
CA PRO A 465 16.31 -4.15 -13.01
C PRO A 465 16.52 -3.91 -14.51
N SER A 466 17.46 -4.63 -15.11
CA SER A 466 17.78 -4.54 -16.54
C SER A 466 17.57 -5.90 -17.21
N ASP A 467 16.37 -6.11 -17.76
CA ASP A 467 16.01 -7.29 -18.54
C ASP A 467 14.71 -7.00 -19.32
N HIS A 468 14.21 -7.95 -20.10
CA HIS A 468 13.07 -7.82 -21.01
C HIS A 468 11.82 -7.11 -20.44
N PRO A 469 11.39 -7.33 -19.18
CA PRO A 469 10.22 -6.64 -18.63
C PRO A 469 10.46 -5.15 -18.30
N PHE A 470 11.71 -4.69 -18.33
CA PHE A 470 12.12 -3.38 -17.82
C PHE A 470 12.63 -2.45 -18.94
N PRO A 471 12.67 -1.13 -18.70
CA PRO A 471 13.20 -0.17 -19.68
C PRO A 471 14.66 -0.45 -20.06
N ASN A 472 15.03 -0.07 -21.30
CA ASN A 472 16.36 -0.32 -21.87
C ASN A 472 17.51 0.21 -20.99
N GLU A 473 17.32 1.37 -20.36
CA GLU A 473 18.36 2.03 -19.56
C GLU A 473 18.33 1.64 -18.07
N ALA A 474 17.42 0.73 -17.69
CA ALA A 474 17.15 0.40 -16.29
C ALA A 474 16.74 1.61 -15.43
N VAL A 475 16.13 2.60 -16.08
CA VAL A 475 15.56 3.81 -15.48
C VAL A 475 14.11 3.88 -15.91
N LEU A 476 13.20 3.90 -14.94
CA LEU A 476 11.77 4.06 -15.23
C LEU A 476 11.43 5.52 -15.44
N SER A 477 11.98 6.39 -14.60
CA SER A 477 11.77 7.83 -14.62
C SER A 477 12.83 8.54 -13.81
N GLU A 478 13.16 9.78 -14.18
CA GLU A 478 14.06 10.65 -13.44
C GLU A 478 13.67 12.11 -13.62
N ALA A 479 13.99 12.94 -12.63
CA ALA A 479 13.75 14.37 -12.66
C ALA A 479 14.76 15.08 -13.55
N GLU A 480 14.44 16.31 -13.95
CA GLU A 480 15.45 17.26 -14.41
C GLU A 480 16.41 17.60 -13.26
N PRO A 481 17.74 17.57 -13.46
CA PRO A 481 18.68 17.90 -12.41
C PRO A 481 18.44 19.29 -11.81
N ASN A 482 18.55 19.40 -10.49
CA ASN A 482 18.48 20.67 -9.74
C ASN A 482 17.17 21.47 -9.87
N THR A 483 16.08 20.83 -10.29
CA THR A 483 14.77 21.48 -10.46
C THR A 483 13.79 21.01 -9.38
N GLU A 484 13.06 21.91 -8.74
CA GLU A 484 12.00 21.49 -7.82
C GLU A 484 10.91 20.70 -8.56
N THR A 485 10.71 19.43 -8.22
CA THR A 485 9.69 18.59 -8.86
C THR A 485 9.44 17.29 -8.09
N VAL A 486 8.53 16.46 -8.59
CA VAL A 486 8.32 15.07 -8.19
C VAL A 486 8.57 14.13 -9.35
N VAL A 487 9.02 12.91 -9.04
CA VAL A 487 9.04 11.79 -9.99
C VAL A 487 7.99 10.79 -9.56
N ILE A 488 6.99 10.57 -10.40
CA ILE A 488 5.88 9.65 -10.11
C ILE A 488 5.88 8.52 -11.12
N SER A 489 5.88 7.28 -10.65
CA SER A 489 5.73 6.11 -11.53
C SER A 489 5.07 4.93 -10.82
N GLU A 490 4.41 4.11 -11.60
CA GLU A 490 3.88 2.81 -11.18
C GLU A 490 4.92 1.73 -11.47
N VAL A 491 5.27 0.93 -10.47
CA VAL A 491 6.16 -0.22 -10.60
C VAL A 491 5.36 -1.51 -10.40
N ASP A 492 5.64 -2.53 -11.20
CA ASP A 492 5.00 -3.85 -11.12
C ASP A 492 5.91 -4.83 -10.37
N LEU A 493 5.62 -5.08 -9.09
CA LEU A 493 6.39 -6.02 -8.28
C LEU A 493 6.28 -7.47 -8.81
N SER A 494 5.26 -7.78 -9.60
CA SER A 494 5.16 -9.08 -10.27
C SER A 494 6.18 -9.23 -11.40
N ASP A 495 6.70 -8.14 -11.98
CA ASP A 495 7.87 -8.21 -12.88
C ASP A 495 9.12 -8.69 -12.16
N LEU A 496 9.32 -8.34 -10.89
CA LEU A 496 10.46 -8.86 -10.11
C LEU A 496 10.35 -10.37 -9.91
N GLN A 497 9.13 -10.90 -9.72
CA GLN A 497 8.91 -12.33 -9.63
C GLN A 497 9.12 -13.02 -10.98
N ARG A 498 8.53 -12.47 -12.07
CA ARG A 498 8.75 -12.97 -13.43
C ARG A 498 10.25 -13.03 -13.76
N GLN A 499 10.98 -11.97 -13.40
CA GLN A 499 12.42 -11.88 -13.56
C GLN A 499 13.16 -12.98 -12.78
N ARG A 500 12.74 -13.27 -11.55
CA ARG A 500 13.32 -14.36 -10.73
C ARG A 500 13.13 -15.74 -11.34
N GLU A 501 12.03 -15.96 -12.05
CA GLU A 501 11.69 -17.26 -12.65
C GLU A 501 12.26 -17.44 -14.07
N TYR A 502 12.16 -16.41 -14.91
CA TYR A 502 12.41 -16.48 -16.36
C TYR A 502 13.47 -15.48 -16.87
N GLY A 503 14.10 -14.71 -15.99
CA GLY A 503 15.15 -13.76 -16.37
C GLY A 503 16.26 -14.41 -17.20
N SER A 504 16.80 -13.61 -18.13
CA SER A 504 17.85 -14.03 -19.07
C SER A 504 19.15 -14.43 -18.35
N VAL A 505 19.42 -13.79 -17.22
CA VAL A 505 20.48 -14.09 -16.25
C VAL A 505 19.88 -14.23 -14.86
N ARG A 506 20.55 -14.79 -13.85
CA ARG A 506 19.96 -14.98 -12.50
C ARG A 506 20.94 -14.69 -11.35
N PRO A 507 21.41 -13.45 -11.17
CA PRO A 507 22.48 -13.11 -10.22
C PRO A 507 22.17 -13.42 -8.75
N LEU A 508 20.90 -13.48 -8.34
CA LEU A 508 20.52 -13.91 -7.00
C LEU A 508 20.67 -15.43 -6.80
N ARG A 509 20.33 -16.21 -7.83
CA ARG A 509 20.30 -17.68 -7.81
C ARG A 509 21.66 -18.30 -8.13
N ASP A 510 22.38 -17.71 -9.08
CA ASP A 510 23.62 -18.26 -9.63
C ASP A 510 24.85 -17.90 -8.77
N ARG A 511 24.64 -17.46 -7.52
CA ARG A 511 25.71 -17.19 -6.57
C ARG A 511 26.45 -18.49 -6.24
N ARG A 512 27.78 -18.41 -6.22
CA ARG A 512 28.67 -19.50 -5.79
C ARG A 512 28.73 -19.59 -4.28
N ILE A 513 27.66 -20.09 -3.66
CA ILE A 513 27.59 -20.31 -2.20
C ILE A 513 28.63 -21.32 -1.70
N ASP A 514 29.18 -22.13 -2.60
CA ASP A 514 30.33 -23.00 -2.36
C ASP A 514 31.66 -22.23 -2.21
N MET A 515 31.74 -20.99 -2.72
CA MET A 515 32.91 -20.13 -2.64
C MET A 515 32.80 -19.02 -1.59
N TYR A 516 31.59 -18.50 -1.37
CA TYR A 516 31.37 -17.41 -0.42
C TYR A 516 29.94 -17.40 0.13
N GLU A 517 29.81 -16.95 1.37
CA GLU A 517 28.54 -16.67 2.00
C GLU A 517 28.53 -15.24 2.56
N ILE A 518 27.35 -14.62 2.63
CA ILE A 518 27.16 -13.32 3.24
C ILE A 518 26.36 -13.57 4.50
N HIS A 519 27.00 -13.41 5.65
CA HIS A 519 26.40 -13.59 6.97
C HIS A 519 26.35 -12.25 7.68
N SER A 520 25.14 -11.84 8.08
CA SER A 520 24.99 -10.75 9.02
C SER A 520 25.35 -11.22 10.42
N LYS A 521 25.97 -10.35 11.21
CA LYS A 521 26.22 -10.60 12.64
C LYS A 521 24.99 -10.31 13.52
N ILE A 522 24.00 -9.63 12.96
CA ILE A 522 22.73 -9.28 13.59
C ILE A 522 21.58 -9.73 12.70
N ASP A 523 20.45 -10.07 13.29
CA ASP A 523 19.29 -10.44 12.49
C ASP A 523 18.74 -9.25 11.71
N ILE A 524 18.35 -9.50 10.47
CA ILE A 524 17.64 -8.50 9.66
C ILE A 524 16.18 -8.52 10.12
N GLU A 525 15.74 -7.43 10.75
CA GLU A 525 14.39 -7.35 11.31
C GLU A 525 13.36 -7.24 10.18
N ARG A 526 12.42 -8.19 10.14
CA ARG A 526 11.24 -8.10 9.27
C ARG A 526 10.08 -7.56 10.09
N ILE A 527 9.71 -6.32 9.83
CA ILE A 527 8.66 -5.62 10.57
C ILE A 527 7.42 -5.55 9.70
N LYS A 528 6.32 -6.08 10.21
CA LYS A 528 5.00 -5.94 9.61
C LYS A 528 4.43 -4.57 9.98
N VAL A 529 4.04 -3.77 8.97
CA VAL A 529 3.62 -2.37 9.11
C VAL A 529 2.20 -2.14 8.54
N TYR A 530 1.27 -3.05 8.87
CA TYR A 530 -0.13 -2.98 8.46
C TYR A 530 -1.04 -2.41 9.55
#